data_AF-R9P237-F1
#
_entry.id   AF-R9P237-F1
#
_cell.length_a   1.000
_cell.length_b   1.000
_cell.length_c   1.000
_cell.angle_alpha   90.00
_cell.angle_beta   90.00
_cell.angle_gamma   90.00
#
_symmetry.space_group_name_H-M   'P 1'
#
loop_
_entity.id
_entity.type
_entity.pdbx_description
1 polymer ?
#
loop_
_entity_poly.entity_id
_entity_poly.type
_entity_poly.pdbx_seq_one_letter_code
_entity_poly.pdbx_strand_id
1 'polypeptide(L)'
;MPLQVLSRSQGDFFLRGLTSDPPQRSDGRHLLAFRALDVDTGVAAQANGSSRITLGGTEIFCGIKAEVRSFGDDSDDEDEEAEFQTQDELELASESRKTGRIKCSVDYSQSLVHSFDSKVLESLSIALSSMVNSTFSPRSCPLPLHQLLIIANAKHWTIYIDLLVNSLSGGNLFDTAFAAIFSAFYDTRVPVTRGVAFEAPATLDASGNAVEGAFANAQGDLDQMGIKGLLKKKPKSSASGPSRKGAGAGTNSKVVDFELEHSGEDGATLDGRQDLPLCITVNILPNSYLLDANVDEEACVGSRVQVLATRTSKVLSVRTEGAEEISFKRVSEAIRIGSVQAARLADALLGQLANSAGLDDEDEAPQAAQASMDVDA
;
A
#
# COMPACT_ATOMS: atom_id res chain seq x y z
N MET A 1 10.09 -19.32 -7.43
CA MET A 1 10.22 -18.60 -8.73
C MET A 1 10.47 -19.61 -9.84
N PRO A 2 10.06 -19.33 -11.09
CA PRO A 2 10.19 -20.28 -12.19
C PRO A 2 11.65 -20.67 -12.32
N LEU A 3 11.92 -21.96 -12.17
CA LEU A 3 13.24 -22.51 -12.39
C LEU A 3 13.52 -22.38 -13.89
N GLN A 4 14.26 -21.34 -14.27
CA GLN A 4 15.02 -21.44 -15.50
C GLN A 4 15.83 -22.72 -15.38
N VAL A 5 15.58 -23.68 -16.28
CA VAL A 5 16.16 -25.02 -16.19
C VAL A 5 17.64 -24.90 -16.56
N LEU A 6 18.45 -24.58 -15.56
CA LEU A 6 19.89 -24.56 -15.69
C LEU A 6 20.40 -25.99 -15.87
N SER A 7 21.44 -26.15 -16.69
CA SER A 7 22.15 -27.41 -16.75
C SER A 7 22.85 -27.67 -15.41
N ARG A 8 23.06 -28.94 -15.06
CA ARG A 8 23.79 -29.28 -13.82
C ARG A 8 25.18 -28.66 -13.77
N SER A 9 25.87 -28.59 -14.92
CA SER A 9 27.19 -27.95 -14.99
C SER A 9 27.14 -26.44 -14.82
N GLN A 10 26.08 -25.79 -15.31
CA GLN A 10 25.85 -24.36 -15.07
C GLN A 10 25.55 -24.09 -13.59
N GLY A 11 24.66 -24.87 -12.98
CA GLY A 11 24.34 -24.74 -11.55
C GLY A 11 25.59 -24.93 -10.67
N ASP A 12 26.37 -25.98 -10.93
CA ASP A 12 27.64 -26.23 -10.24
C ASP A 12 28.65 -25.08 -10.45
N PHE A 13 28.70 -24.48 -11.64
CA PHE A 13 29.58 -23.37 -11.94
C PHE A 13 29.22 -22.13 -11.11
N PHE A 14 27.94 -21.74 -11.10
CA PHE A 14 27.47 -20.60 -10.31
C PHE A 14 27.66 -20.84 -8.80
N LEU A 15 27.31 -22.02 -8.31
CA LEU A 15 27.46 -22.35 -6.89
C LEU A 15 28.94 -22.35 -6.47
N ARG A 16 29.85 -22.88 -7.31
CA ARG A 16 31.30 -22.80 -7.06
C ARG A 16 31.83 -21.37 -7.11
N GLY A 17 31.35 -20.54 -8.03
CA GLY A 17 31.72 -19.12 -8.10
C GLY A 17 31.32 -18.36 -6.84
N LEU A 18 30.08 -18.55 -6.38
CA LEU A 18 29.54 -17.91 -5.18
C LEU A 18 30.18 -18.40 -3.87
N THR A 19 30.67 -19.64 -3.83
CA THR A 19 31.33 -20.23 -2.65
C THR A 19 32.86 -20.16 -2.68
N SER A 20 33.45 -19.68 -3.78
CA SER A 20 34.89 -19.49 -3.89
C SER A 20 35.40 -18.38 -2.95
N ASP A 21 36.69 -18.42 -2.61
CA ASP A 21 37.35 -17.41 -1.79
C ASP A 21 38.46 -16.74 -2.63
N PRO A 22 38.28 -15.49 -3.11
CA PRO A 22 37.14 -14.60 -2.90
C PRO A 22 35.92 -14.95 -3.77
N PRO A 23 34.68 -14.64 -3.31
CA PRO A 23 33.48 -14.97 -4.05
C PRO A 23 33.38 -14.16 -5.34
N GLN A 24 33.10 -14.83 -6.45
CA GLN A 24 32.98 -14.21 -7.78
C GLN A 24 31.56 -14.35 -8.30
N ARG A 25 30.89 -13.22 -8.49
CA ARG A 25 29.62 -13.13 -9.23
C ARG A 25 29.90 -12.95 -10.73
N SER A 26 28.94 -13.34 -11.56
CA SER A 26 29.04 -13.18 -13.02
C SER A 26 29.16 -11.73 -13.48
N ASP A 27 28.65 -10.79 -12.68
CA ASP A 27 28.68 -9.35 -12.92
C ASP A 27 29.82 -8.61 -12.19
N GLY A 28 30.62 -9.32 -11.39
CA GLY A 28 31.70 -8.75 -10.59
C GLY A 28 31.25 -7.93 -9.38
N ARG A 29 29.96 -7.93 -9.01
CA ARG A 29 29.46 -7.21 -7.82
C ARG A 29 29.82 -7.95 -6.53
N HIS A 30 29.82 -7.21 -5.42
CA HIS A 30 29.90 -7.80 -4.09
C HIS A 30 28.61 -8.57 -3.75
N LEU A 31 28.69 -9.60 -2.90
CA LEU A 31 27.55 -10.44 -2.52
C LEU A 31 26.39 -9.68 -1.85
N LEU A 32 26.71 -8.58 -1.17
CA LEU A 32 25.75 -7.74 -0.45
C LEU A 32 25.38 -6.44 -1.20
N ALA A 33 25.75 -6.32 -2.47
CA ALA A 33 25.50 -5.11 -3.27
C ALA A 33 24.32 -5.30 -4.22
N PHE A 34 23.42 -4.31 -4.24
CA PHE A 34 22.32 -4.21 -5.20
C PHE A 34 22.82 -3.69 -6.55
N ARG A 35 22.07 -3.95 -7.62
CA ARG A 35 22.27 -3.29 -8.92
C ARG A 35 21.70 -1.87 -8.88
N ALA A 36 22.09 -1.06 -9.86
CA ALA A 36 21.45 0.23 -10.04
C ALA A 36 19.94 0.03 -10.26
N LEU A 37 19.16 0.76 -9.49
CA LEU A 37 17.71 0.77 -9.53
C LEU A 37 17.28 2.10 -10.14
N ASP A 38 16.52 2.00 -11.22
CA ASP A 38 15.97 3.14 -11.95
C ASP A 38 14.50 3.32 -11.57
N VAL A 39 14.13 4.53 -11.15
CA VAL A 39 12.78 4.86 -10.66
C VAL A 39 12.24 6.04 -11.43
N ASP A 40 11.10 5.84 -12.07
CA ASP A 40 10.30 6.90 -12.65
C ASP A 40 8.99 7.00 -11.86
N THR A 41 8.61 8.20 -11.43
CA THR A 41 7.30 8.50 -10.84
C THR A 41 6.36 9.12 -11.90
N GLY A 42 5.05 9.12 -11.66
CA GLY A 42 4.10 9.83 -12.53
C GLY A 42 3.88 9.20 -13.92
N VAL A 43 4.15 7.90 -14.08
CA VAL A 43 4.03 7.20 -15.37
C VAL A 43 2.58 7.06 -15.85
N ALA A 44 1.62 6.97 -14.94
CA ALA A 44 0.20 6.81 -15.24
C ALA A 44 -0.61 8.01 -14.74
N ALA A 45 -0.92 8.95 -15.65
CA ALA A 45 -1.65 10.19 -15.33
C ALA A 45 -3.08 10.00 -14.79
N GLN A 46 -3.68 8.82 -14.97
CA GLN A 46 -5.03 8.51 -14.46
C GLN A 46 -5.01 7.96 -13.02
N ALA A 47 -3.83 7.57 -12.52
CA ALA A 47 -3.68 7.04 -11.16
C ALA A 47 -3.45 8.20 -10.17
N ASN A 48 -3.83 8.00 -8.91
CA ASN A 48 -3.55 8.95 -7.84
C ASN A 48 -2.05 9.02 -7.52
N GLY A 49 -1.33 7.94 -7.76
CA GLY A 49 0.12 7.86 -7.72
C GLY A 49 0.58 6.71 -8.61
N SER A 50 1.73 6.87 -9.25
CA SER A 50 2.26 5.81 -10.10
C SER A 50 3.78 5.79 -10.10
N SER A 51 4.33 4.62 -10.35
CA SER A 51 5.76 4.47 -10.54
C SER A 51 6.10 3.34 -11.51
N ARG A 52 7.23 3.47 -12.18
CA ARG A 52 7.90 2.40 -12.90
C ARG A 52 9.27 2.19 -12.28
N ILE A 53 9.60 0.94 -12.00
CA ILE A 53 10.92 0.58 -11.53
C ILE A 53 11.56 -0.44 -12.44
N THR A 54 12.82 -0.18 -12.78
CA THR A 54 13.65 -1.11 -13.53
C THR A 54 14.84 -1.51 -12.68
N LEU A 55 14.90 -2.79 -12.32
CA LEU A 55 16.00 -3.41 -11.59
C LEU A 55 16.77 -4.35 -12.53
N GLY A 56 17.69 -3.77 -13.30
CA GLY A 56 18.54 -4.49 -14.27
C GLY A 56 17.76 -5.00 -15.48
N GLY A 57 16.99 -6.07 -15.30
CA GLY A 57 16.10 -6.65 -16.32
C GLY A 57 14.71 -6.99 -15.80
N THR A 58 14.43 -6.75 -14.51
CA THR A 58 13.09 -6.86 -13.92
C THR A 58 12.44 -5.49 -14.00
N GLU A 59 11.24 -5.44 -14.55
CA GLU A 59 10.50 -4.20 -14.75
C GLU A 59 9.09 -4.34 -14.21
N ILE A 60 8.69 -3.42 -13.34
CA ILE A 60 7.39 -3.41 -12.67
C ILE A 60 6.79 -2.01 -12.75
N PHE A 61 5.52 -1.96 -13.13
CA PHE A 61 4.68 -0.78 -13.03
C PHE A 61 3.80 -0.92 -11.78
N CYS A 62 3.70 0.15 -10.99
CA CYS A 62 2.81 0.24 -9.85
C CYS A 62 1.88 1.43 -10.07
N GLY A 63 0.57 1.18 -10.01
CA GLY A 63 -0.47 2.19 -9.98
C GLY A 63 -1.19 2.18 -8.64
N ILE A 64 -1.46 3.36 -8.11
CA ILE A 64 -2.24 3.53 -6.88
C ILE A 64 -3.50 4.30 -7.21
N LYS A 65 -4.65 3.73 -6.85
CA LYS A 65 -5.97 4.32 -7.05
C LYS A 65 -6.72 4.43 -5.73
N ALA A 66 -7.26 5.59 -5.45
CA ALA A 66 -8.07 5.83 -4.26
C ALA A 66 -9.56 5.86 -4.63
N GLU A 67 -10.37 5.02 -3.97
CA GLU A 67 -11.83 4.99 -4.14
C GLU A 67 -12.53 5.17 -2.80
N VAL A 68 -13.70 5.80 -2.82
CA VAL A 68 -14.53 5.95 -1.61
C VAL A 68 -15.42 4.73 -1.44
N ARG A 69 -15.28 4.02 -0.32
CA ARG A 69 -16.15 2.91 0.06
C ARG A 69 -16.90 3.17 1.36
N SER A 70 -18.05 2.50 1.49
CA SER A 70 -18.85 2.53 2.71
C SER A 70 -18.57 1.28 3.56
N PHE A 71 -18.61 1.41 4.89
CA PHE A 71 -18.43 0.25 5.76
C PHE A 71 -19.67 -0.66 5.70
N GLY A 72 -19.50 -1.90 5.22
CA GLY A 72 -20.56 -2.91 5.11
C GLY A 72 -21.11 -3.16 3.71
N ASP A 73 -20.52 -2.57 2.66
CA ASP A 73 -20.81 -2.88 1.25
C ASP A 73 -19.83 -3.93 0.68
N ASP A 74 -18.74 -4.22 1.40
CA ASP A 74 -17.78 -5.25 1.01
C ASP A 74 -18.36 -6.63 1.38
N SER A 75 -18.86 -7.37 0.39
CA SER A 75 -19.18 -8.80 0.53
C SER A 75 -17.97 -9.65 0.96
N ASP A 76 -16.75 -9.13 0.76
CA ASP A 76 -15.50 -9.78 1.17
C ASP A 76 -15.27 -9.73 2.69
N ASP A 77 -15.95 -8.82 3.43
CA ASP A 77 -15.81 -8.69 4.88
C ASP A 77 -16.47 -9.87 5.63
N GLU A 78 -17.41 -10.58 5.00
CA GLU A 78 -18.05 -11.77 5.60
C GLU A 78 -17.17 -13.02 5.48
N ASP A 79 -16.23 -13.07 4.53
CA ASP A 79 -15.43 -14.28 4.25
C ASP A 79 -14.07 -14.29 4.98
N GLU A 80 -13.39 -13.13 5.14
CA GLU A 80 -12.09 -13.09 5.86
C GLU A 80 -12.22 -13.13 7.39
N GLU A 81 -13.35 -12.70 7.96
CA GLU A 81 -13.60 -12.74 9.41
C GLU A 81 -14.22 -14.07 9.88
N ALA A 82 -14.72 -14.91 8.98
CA ALA A 82 -15.50 -16.11 9.32
C ALA A 82 -14.69 -17.40 9.52
N GLU A 83 -13.47 -17.52 9.00
CA GLU A 83 -12.78 -18.81 9.01
C GLU A 83 -11.92 -19.12 10.26
N PHE A 84 -11.68 -18.17 11.17
CA PHE A 84 -10.86 -18.48 12.37
C PHE A 84 -11.09 -17.63 13.63
N GLN A 85 -12.31 -17.13 13.89
CA GLN A 85 -12.58 -16.40 15.14
C GLN A 85 -13.47 -17.20 16.09
N THR A 86 -12.96 -17.46 17.29
CA THR A 86 -13.79 -17.90 18.42
C THR A 86 -14.73 -16.77 18.83
N GLN A 87 -15.86 -17.12 19.45
CA GLN A 87 -16.96 -16.22 19.78
C GLN A 87 -16.57 -14.96 20.59
N ASP A 88 -15.42 -14.97 21.26
CA ASP A 88 -14.87 -13.85 22.04
C ASP A 88 -14.16 -12.77 21.18
N GLU A 89 -13.67 -13.10 19.97
CA GLU A 89 -13.00 -12.12 19.09
C GLU A 89 -13.99 -11.25 18.28
N LEU A 90 -15.20 -11.77 18.02
CA LEU A 90 -16.29 -11.04 17.37
C LEU A 90 -16.81 -9.86 18.22
N GLU A 91 -16.75 -9.96 19.55
CA GLU A 91 -17.09 -8.85 20.45
C GLU A 91 -15.98 -7.78 20.46
N LEU A 92 -14.71 -8.18 20.37
CA LEU A 92 -13.57 -7.25 20.30
C LEU A 92 -13.41 -6.59 18.93
N ALA A 93 -13.78 -7.27 17.84
CA ALA A 93 -13.80 -6.74 16.47
C ALA A 93 -14.80 -5.58 16.35
N SER A 94 -15.90 -5.63 17.10
CA SER A 94 -16.90 -4.57 17.16
C SER A 94 -16.38 -3.27 17.81
N GLU A 95 -15.26 -3.34 18.53
CA GLU A 95 -14.57 -2.19 19.16
C GLU A 95 -13.33 -1.74 18.39
N SER A 96 -12.92 -2.46 17.35
CA SER A 96 -11.85 -2.00 16.46
C SER A 96 -12.32 -0.74 15.72
N ARG A 97 -11.57 0.36 15.85
CA ARG A 97 -11.87 1.57 15.07
C ARG A 97 -11.79 1.20 13.61
N LYS A 98 -12.92 1.31 12.91
CA LYS A 98 -12.99 1.17 11.48
C LYS A 98 -12.01 2.17 10.86
N THR A 99 -11.05 1.67 10.09
CA THR A 99 -9.96 2.43 9.47
C THR A 99 -10.03 2.29 7.95
N GLY A 100 -9.28 3.12 7.21
CA GLY A 100 -9.13 2.92 5.78
C GLY A 100 -8.49 1.58 5.45
N ARG A 101 -8.80 1.02 4.28
CA ARG A 101 -8.26 -0.26 3.82
C ARG A 101 -7.32 -0.06 2.64
N ILE A 102 -6.33 -0.94 2.52
CA ILE A 102 -5.43 -1.00 1.38
C ILE A 102 -5.53 -2.43 0.82
N LYS A 103 -5.85 -2.56 -0.47
CA LYS A 103 -5.95 -3.83 -1.18
C LYS A 103 -4.91 -3.86 -2.30
N CYS A 104 -4.16 -4.95 -2.42
CA CYS A 104 -3.18 -5.14 -3.49
C CYS A 104 -3.65 -6.19 -4.50
N SER A 105 -3.57 -5.85 -5.78
CA SER A 105 -3.68 -6.77 -6.91
C SER A 105 -2.34 -6.85 -7.65
N VAL A 106 -2.03 -8.03 -8.19
CA VAL A 106 -0.77 -8.29 -8.90
C VAL A 106 -1.08 -9.01 -10.20
N ASP A 107 -0.79 -8.34 -11.30
CA ASP A 107 -1.00 -8.80 -12.66
C ASP A 107 0.34 -8.94 -13.40
N TYR A 108 0.35 -9.82 -14.39
CA TYR A 108 1.52 -10.06 -15.25
C TYR A 108 1.20 -9.65 -16.68
N SER A 109 2.19 -9.05 -17.36
CA SER A 109 2.12 -8.77 -18.78
C SER A 109 1.96 -10.05 -19.61
N GLN A 110 1.21 -9.98 -20.71
CA GLN A 110 0.94 -11.11 -21.60
C GLN A 110 2.22 -11.75 -22.15
N SER A 111 3.29 -10.97 -22.32
CA SER A 111 4.61 -11.47 -22.75
C SER A 111 5.20 -12.49 -21.77
N LEU A 112 4.95 -12.32 -20.46
CA LEU A 112 5.40 -13.25 -19.43
C LEU A 112 4.52 -14.49 -19.39
N VAL A 113 3.21 -14.34 -19.58
CA VAL A 113 2.26 -15.46 -19.61
C VAL A 113 2.58 -16.47 -20.72
N HIS A 114 3.16 -16.02 -21.83
CA HIS A 114 3.63 -16.92 -22.90
C HIS A 114 4.98 -17.58 -22.60
N SER A 115 5.82 -16.95 -21.79
CA SER A 115 7.19 -17.42 -21.52
C SER A 115 7.26 -18.36 -20.31
N PHE A 116 6.28 -18.28 -19.42
CA PHE A 116 6.25 -19.01 -18.14
C PHE A 116 4.97 -19.83 -17.97
N ASP A 117 5.03 -20.87 -17.14
CA ASP A 117 3.85 -21.66 -16.79
C ASP A 117 2.87 -20.81 -15.96
N SER A 118 1.59 -20.87 -16.32
CA SER A 118 0.54 -20.05 -15.70
C SER A 118 0.38 -20.33 -14.21
N LYS A 119 0.55 -21.60 -13.80
CA LYS A 119 0.45 -22.01 -12.40
C LYS A 119 1.52 -21.37 -11.51
N VAL A 120 2.72 -21.20 -12.05
CA VAL A 120 3.83 -20.58 -11.31
C VAL A 120 3.56 -19.09 -11.14
N LEU A 121 3.08 -18.43 -12.19
CA LEU A 121 2.68 -17.01 -12.12
C LEU A 121 1.56 -16.79 -11.11
N GLU A 122 0.52 -17.63 -11.13
CA GLU A 122 -0.59 -17.54 -10.19
C GLU A 122 -0.15 -17.76 -8.74
N SER A 123 0.73 -18.74 -8.49
CA SER A 123 1.30 -18.93 -7.16
C SER A 123 2.12 -17.72 -6.69
N LEU A 124 2.85 -17.08 -7.61
CA LEU A 124 3.65 -15.89 -7.31
C LEU A 124 2.78 -14.65 -7.07
N SER A 125 1.72 -14.42 -7.85
CA SER A 125 0.78 -13.32 -7.58
C SER A 125 0.12 -13.49 -6.22
N ILE A 126 -0.40 -14.68 -5.90
CA ILE A 126 -1.01 -14.96 -4.59
C ILE A 126 0.00 -14.70 -3.46
N ALA A 127 1.25 -15.17 -3.62
CA ALA A 127 2.29 -14.97 -2.62
C ALA A 127 2.65 -13.49 -2.43
N LEU A 128 2.73 -12.71 -3.51
CA LEU A 128 3.04 -11.28 -3.45
C LEU A 128 1.86 -10.49 -2.88
N SER A 129 0.64 -10.70 -3.36
CA SER A 129 -0.57 -10.06 -2.85
C SER A 129 -0.78 -10.35 -1.37
N SER A 130 -0.63 -11.61 -0.93
CA SER A 130 -0.73 -11.99 0.49
C SER A 130 0.34 -11.28 1.35
N MET A 131 1.57 -11.18 0.85
CA MET A 131 2.65 -10.48 1.56
C MET A 131 2.39 -8.97 1.66
N VAL A 132 1.88 -8.34 0.60
CA VAL A 132 1.52 -6.92 0.62
C VAL A 132 0.33 -6.68 1.54
N ASN A 133 -0.75 -7.46 1.42
CA ASN A 133 -1.95 -7.33 2.23
C ASN A 133 -1.68 -7.56 3.73
N SER A 134 -0.84 -8.54 4.09
CA SER A 134 -0.43 -8.77 5.49
C SER A 134 0.39 -7.62 6.07
N THR A 135 1.15 -6.91 5.23
CA THR A 135 1.95 -5.75 5.63
C THR A 135 1.09 -4.52 5.88
N PHE A 136 0.05 -4.32 5.05
CA PHE A 136 -0.86 -3.18 5.16
C PHE A 136 -2.12 -3.47 5.99
N SER A 137 -2.12 -4.56 6.78
CA SER A 137 -3.21 -4.87 7.72
C SER A 137 -3.33 -3.80 8.81
N PRO A 138 -4.54 -3.51 9.35
CA PRO A 138 -4.76 -2.43 10.33
C PRO A 138 -3.90 -2.50 11.59
N ARG A 139 -3.37 -3.68 11.95
CA ARG A 139 -2.51 -3.86 13.13
C ARG A 139 -1.02 -3.60 12.86
N SER A 140 -0.58 -3.77 11.62
CA SER A 140 0.84 -3.75 11.21
C SER A 140 1.17 -2.62 10.25
N CYS A 141 0.17 -1.89 9.74
CA CYS A 141 0.36 -0.84 8.76
C CYS A 141 1.25 0.29 9.33
N PRO A 142 2.35 0.62 8.63
CA PRO A 142 3.22 1.74 9.04
C PRO A 142 2.60 3.11 8.72
N LEU A 143 1.55 3.16 7.89
CA LEU A 143 0.83 4.40 7.58
C LEU A 143 -0.30 4.63 8.60
N PRO A 144 -0.54 5.88 9.04
CA PRO A 144 -1.66 6.21 9.91
C PRO A 144 -2.98 6.12 9.13
N LEU A 145 -3.62 4.94 9.14
CA LEU A 145 -4.87 4.68 8.41
C LEU A 145 -6.07 5.56 8.83
N HIS A 146 -5.96 6.29 9.95
CA HIS A 146 -6.93 7.31 10.34
C HIS A 146 -7.07 8.43 9.31
N GLN A 147 -6.00 8.77 8.58
CA GLN A 147 -6.04 9.83 7.55
C GLN A 147 -6.94 9.49 6.37
N LEU A 148 -7.26 8.21 6.19
CA LEU A 148 -8.11 7.69 5.12
C LEU A 148 -9.60 7.70 5.49
N LEU A 149 -9.96 8.18 6.68
CA LEU A 149 -11.36 8.25 7.10
C LEU A 149 -12.01 9.55 6.61
N ILE A 150 -13.15 9.42 5.92
CA ILE A 150 -13.95 10.56 5.46
C ILE A 150 -15.05 10.84 6.49
N ILE A 151 -15.87 9.82 6.77
CA ILE A 151 -16.91 9.88 7.80
C ILE A 151 -16.73 8.67 8.71
N ALA A 152 -16.50 8.93 10.00
CA ALA A 152 -16.32 7.89 11.00
C ALA A 152 -17.45 6.84 10.93
N ASN A 153 -17.06 5.58 10.75
CA ASN A 153 -17.95 4.42 10.64
C ASN A 153 -18.95 4.42 9.48
N ALA A 154 -18.89 5.38 8.55
CA ALA A 154 -19.73 5.40 7.35
C ALA A 154 -18.94 5.26 6.05
N LYS A 155 -18.01 6.19 5.76
CA LYS A 155 -17.26 6.25 4.50
C LYS A 155 -15.75 6.35 4.74
N HIS A 156 -14.95 5.62 3.98
CA HIS A 156 -13.50 5.63 4.02
C HIS A 156 -12.90 5.57 2.62
N TRP A 157 -11.65 6.02 2.50
CA TRP A 157 -10.82 5.78 1.33
C TRP A 157 -10.28 4.35 1.38
N THR A 158 -10.53 3.61 0.30
CA THR A 158 -9.87 2.35 0.00
C THR A 158 -8.82 2.60 -1.07
N ILE A 159 -7.58 2.27 -0.75
CA ILE A 159 -6.46 2.39 -1.69
C ILE A 159 -6.25 1.04 -2.37
N TYR A 160 -6.37 1.02 -3.69
CA TYR A 160 -6.01 -0.10 -4.54
C TYR A 160 -4.59 0.09 -5.05
N ILE A 161 -3.74 -0.90 -4.80
CA ILE A 161 -2.39 -0.98 -5.35
C ILE A 161 -2.44 -2.02 -6.45
N ASP A 162 -2.23 -1.58 -7.69
CA ASP A 162 -2.18 -2.44 -8.85
C ASP A 162 -0.73 -2.57 -9.31
N LEU A 163 -0.16 -3.76 -9.15
CA LEU A 163 1.18 -4.07 -9.64
C LEU A 163 1.10 -4.81 -10.97
N LEU A 164 1.69 -4.26 -12.01
CA LEU A 164 1.85 -4.90 -13.31
C LEU A 164 3.32 -5.25 -13.54
N VAL A 165 3.63 -6.53 -13.48
CA VAL A 165 4.99 -7.03 -13.77
C VAL A 165 5.15 -7.17 -15.28
N ASN A 166 6.05 -6.38 -15.87
CA ASN A 166 6.31 -6.40 -17.31
C ASN A 166 7.42 -7.39 -17.69
N SER A 167 8.52 -7.41 -16.92
CA SER A 167 9.66 -8.30 -17.15
C SER A 167 10.13 -8.94 -15.85
N LEU A 168 10.47 -10.23 -15.91
CA LEU A 168 11.07 -11.02 -14.82
C LEU A 168 12.52 -11.45 -15.11
N SER A 169 13.12 -10.95 -16.20
CA SER A 169 14.43 -11.42 -16.66
C SER A 169 15.58 -11.08 -15.70
N GLY A 170 15.38 -10.14 -14.78
CA GLY A 170 16.40 -9.72 -13.83
C GLY A 170 16.41 -10.49 -12.51
N GLY A 171 15.36 -11.24 -12.17
CA GLY A 171 15.20 -11.84 -10.84
C GLY A 171 14.82 -10.81 -9.77
N ASN A 172 14.85 -11.23 -8.49
CA ASN A 172 14.54 -10.38 -7.33
C ASN A 172 13.20 -9.61 -7.44
N LEU A 173 12.14 -10.34 -7.77
CA LEU A 173 10.78 -9.79 -7.97
C LEU A 173 10.25 -9.05 -6.74
N PHE A 174 10.36 -9.66 -5.56
CA PHE A 174 9.73 -9.13 -4.34
C PHE A 174 10.29 -7.78 -3.91
N ASP A 175 11.61 -7.61 -3.99
CA ASP A 175 12.26 -6.35 -3.62
C ASP A 175 11.91 -5.23 -4.59
N THR A 176 11.97 -5.53 -5.89
CA THR A 176 11.55 -4.60 -6.95
C THR A 176 10.08 -4.18 -6.77
N ALA A 177 9.20 -5.11 -6.40
CA ALA A 177 7.78 -4.82 -6.18
C ALA A 177 7.56 -3.91 -4.97
N PHE A 178 8.23 -4.15 -3.84
CA PHE A 178 8.11 -3.28 -2.67
C PHE A 178 8.76 -1.91 -2.89
N ALA A 179 9.86 -1.83 -3.65
CA ALA A 179 10.42 -0.56 -4.09
C ALA A 179 9.43 0.21 -4.99
N ALA A 180 8.69 -0.49 -5.86
CA ALA A 180 7.70 0.12 -6.74
C ALA A 180 6.52 0.66 -5.94
N ILE A 181 6.01 -0.13 -4.99
CA ILE A 181 4.99 0.35 -4.04
C ILE A 181 5.48 1.59 -3.28
N PHE A 182 6.70 1.56 -2.76
CA PHE A 182 7.29 2.69 -2.02
C PHE A 182 7.33 3.97 -2.87
N SER A 183 7.78 3.86 -4.12
CA SER A 183 7.90 4.98 -5.04
C SER A 183 6.55 5.50 -5.50
N ALA A 184 5.59 4.62 -5.80
CA ALA A 184 4.23 5.01 -6.14
C ALA A 184 3.55 5.74 -4.98
N PHE A 185 3.73 5.30 -3.73
CA PHE A 185 3.17 5.99 -2.56
C PHE A 185 3.80 7.36 -2.30
N TYR A 186 5.04 7.58 -2.74
CA TYR A 186 5.67 8.89 -2.64
C TYR A 186 4.95 9.92 -3.54
N ASP A 187 4.54 9.48 -4.72
CA ASP A 187 3.78 10.24 -5.74
C ASP A 187 2.28 10.36 -5.40
N THR A 188 1.71 9.43 -4.62
CA THR A 188 0.28 9.39 -4.33
C THR A 188 -0.27 10.67 -3.71
N ARG A 189 -1.26 11.26 -4.39
CA ARG A 189 -2.08 12.38 -3.92
C ARG A 189 -3.53 11.95 -3.77
N VAL A 190 -4.07 12.04 -2.56
CA VAL A 190 -5.48 11.72 -2.25
C VAL A 190 -6.28 13.01 -2.13
N PRO A 191 -7.45 13.13 -2.78
CA PRO A 191 -8.23 14.36 -2.72
C PRO A 191 -8.78 14.61 -1.30
N VAL A 192 -8.71 15.87 -0.88
CA VAL A 192 -9.17 16.31 0.44
C VAL A 192 -10.71 16.37 0.47
N THR A 193 -11.29 15.80 1.52
CA THR A 193 -12.74 15.74 1.72
C THR A 193 -13.16 16.57 2.92
N ARG A 194 -14.33 17.22 2.80
CA ARG A 194 -14.98 17.95 3.90
C ARG A 194 -16.32 17.31 4.20
N GLY A 195 -16.54 16.95 5.46
CA GLY A 195 -17.83 16.45 5.94
C GLY A 195 -18.89 17.55 5.90
N VAL A 196 -20.00 17.28 5.21
CA VAL A 196 -21.19 18.14 5.20
C VAL A 196 -22.29 17.48 6.03
N ALA A 197 -22.84 18.25 6.96
CA ALA A 197 -23.98 17.84 7.74
C ALA A 197 -25.23 18.56 7.22
N PHE A 198 -26.26 17.78 6.91
CA PHE A 198 -27.56 18.33 6.56
C PHE A 198 -28.29 18.70 7.85
N GLU A 199 -28.35 20.00 8.15
CA GLU A 199 -29.27 20.51 9.16
C GLU A 199 -30.64 20.70 8.52
N ALA A 200 -31.64 19.98 9.04
CA ALA A 200 -33.01 20.17 8.59
C ALA A 200 -33.43 21.62 8.86
N PRO A 201 -33.99 22.35 7.88
CA PRO A 201 -34.44 23.72 8.13
C PRO A 201 -35.49 23.70 9.25
N ALA A 202 -35.25 24.50 10.30
CA ALA A 202 -36.20 24.67 11.39
C ALA A 202 -37.52 25.20 10.81
N THR A 203 -38.59 24.42 10.93
CA THR A 203 -39.93 24.89 10.55
C THR A 203 -40.40 25.88 11.61
N LEU A 204 -40.66 27.13 11.21
CA LEU A 204 -41.24 28.15 12.08
C LEU A 204 -42.76 27.93 12.18
N ASP A 205 -43.27 27.83 13.41
CA ASP A 205 -44.72 27.89 13.64
C ASP A 205 -45.26 29.31 13.37
N ALA A 206 -46.57 29.45 13.13
CA ALA A 206 -47.26 30.73 12.93
C ALA A 206 -47.11 31.74 14.10
N SER A 207 -46.54 31.31 15.22
CA SER A 207 -46.24 32.12 16.41
C SER A 207 -44.77 32.54 16.52
N GLY A 208 -43.93 32.27 15.52
CA GLY A 208 -42.54 32.73 15.45
C GLY A 208 -41.54 31.99 16.34
N ASN A 209 -41.92 30.85 16.92
CA ASN A 209 -41.00 30.00 17.68
C ASN A 209 -40.36 28.95 16.75
N ALA A 210 -39.05 28.75 16.91
CA ALA A 210 -38.31 27.70 16.22
C ALA A 210 -38.72 26.33 16.79
N VAL A 211 -39.40 25.52 15.98
CA VAL A 211 -39.66 24.12 16.31
C VAL A 211 -38.53 23.30 15.70
N GLU A 212 -37.95 22.39 16.48
CA GLU A 212 -36.96 21.43 15.96
C GLU A 212 -37.54 20.74 14.71
N GLY A 213 -36.79 20.81 13.61
CA GLY A 213 -37.25 20.47 12.26
C GLY A 213 -37.95 19.11 12.19
N ALA A 214 -39.11 19.13 11.56
CA ALA A 214 -40.03 18.01 11.41
C ALA A 214 -39.40 16.80 10.67
N PHE A 215 -38.84 15.85 11.41
CA PHE A 215 -38.68 14.46 10.95
C PHE A 215 -39.10 13.40 11.99
N ALA A 216 -39.58 13.82 13.16
CA ALA A 216 -40.21 12.90 14.12
C ALA A 216 -41.72 12.79 13.85
N ASN A 217 -42.11 12.26 12.69
CA ASN A 217 -43.49 11.78 12.54
C ASN A 217 -43.61 10.38 13.17
N ALA A 218 -44.64 10.21 14.00
CA ALA A 218 -44.94 9.01 14.79
C ALA A 218 -45.29 7.75 13.96
N GLN A 219 -45.09 7.77 12.65
CA GLN A 219 -45.27 6.64 11.74
C GLN A 219 -44.14 6.70 10.71
N GLY A 220 -43.16 5.81 10.86
CA GLY A 220 -41.89 5.83 10.14
C GLY A 220 -41.98 5.45 8.68
N ASP A 221 -42.46 6.37 7.83
CA ASP A 221 -42.23 6.35 6.39
C ASP A 221 -41.40 7.58 5.99
N LEU A 222 -40.08 7.41 6.00
CA LEU A 222 -39.09 8.39 5.55
C LEU A 222 -38.55 7.96 4.17
N ASP A 223 -39.45 7.80 3.20
CA ASP A 223 -39.14 7.19 1.89
C ASP A 223 -39.06 8.22 0.75
N GLN A 224 -38.91 9.51 1.06
CA GLN A 224 -38.91 10.57 0.04
C GLN A 224 -37.72 11.54 0.11
N MET A 225 -36.52 11.07 0.50
CA MET A 225 -35.24 11.62 0.04
C MET A 225 -34.26 10.46 -0.03
N GLY A 226 -33.74 10.16 -1.22
CA GLY A 226 -33.03 8.93 -1.57
C GLY A 226 -31.73 8.66 -0.80
N ILE A 227 -31.82 8.28 0.48
CA ILE A 227 -30.71 7.76 1.30
C ILE A 227 -31.16 6.42 1.87
N LYS A 228 -31.30 5.41 0.99
CA LYS A 228 -31.80 4.08 1.37
C LYS A 228 -30.70 3.12 1.90
N GLY A 229 -29.46 3.58 2.05
CA GLY A 229 -28.31 2.71 2.35
C GLY A 229 -27.79 2.69 3.79
N LEU A 230 -28.05 3.69 4.64
CA LEU A 230 -27.19 3.93 5.83
C LEU A 230 -27.85 3.74 7.21
N LEU A 231 -29.07 3.19 7.29
CA LEU A 231 -29.81 3.07 8.56
C LEU A 231 -30.27 1.65 8.94
N LYS A 232 -29.53 0.60 8.55
CA LYS A 232 -29.85 -0.76 9.01
C LYS A 232 -28.97 -1.21 10.17
N LYS A 233 -29.31 -0.78 11.39
CA LYS A 233 -29.03 -1.55 12.61
C LYS A 233 -30.20 -1.41 13.58
N LYS A 234 -31.02 -2.48 13.70
CA LYS A 234 -32.06 -2.59 14.73
C LYS A 234 -31.38 -2.68 16.12
N PRO A 235 -31.81 -1.92 17.13
CA PRO A 235 -31.58 -2.31 18.51
C PRO A 235 -32.68 -3.30 18.95
N LYS A 236 -32.27 -4.43 19.53
CA LYS A 236 -33.16 -5.34 20.26
C LYS A 236 -33.69 -4.62 21.51
N SER A 237 -34.99 -4.71 21.74
CA SER A 237 -35.70 -4.20 22.90
C SER A 237 -35.43 -5.05 24.16
N SER A 238 -34.98 -4.43 25.24
CA SER A 238 -35.21 -4.93 26.60
C SER A 238 -35.24 -3.77 27.62
N ALA A 239 -36.46 -3.53 28.11
CA ALA A 239 -36.94 -2.93 29.36
C ALA A 239 -36.06 -2.01 30.27
N SER A 240 -36.69 -0.87 30.58
CA SER A 240 -36.88 -0.19 31.89
C SER A 240 -35.73 0.55 32.61
N GLY A 241 -35.90 1.87 32.77
CA GLY A 241 -35.28 2.70 33.83
C GLY A 241 -35.49 4.21 33.58
N PRO A 242 -35.93 5.03 34.56
CA PRO A 242 -36.35 6.41 34.32
C PRO A 242 -35.20 7.42 34.30
N SER A 243 -35.40 8.45 33.49
CA SER A 243 -34.52 9.57 33.18
C SER A 243 -34.02 10.37 34.39
N ARG A 244 -32.72 10.69 34.42
CA ARG A 244 -32.19 11.88 35.09
C ARG A 244 -31.66 12.87 34.05
N LYS A 245 -32.23 14.08 34.11
CA LYS A 245 -31.83 15.28 33.36
C LYS A 245 -30.41 15.71 33.73
N GLY A 246 -29.62 16.10 32.73
CA GLY A 246 -28.34 16.79 32.95
C GLY A 246 -27.60 17.15 31.66
N ALA A 247 -27.65 18.44 31.32
CA ALA A 247 -26.62 19.25 30.65
C ALA A 247 -26.27 19.02 29.16
N GLY A 248 -26.37 20.12 28.40
CA GLY A 248 -25.56 20.38 27.20
C GLY A 248 -26.16 19.93 25.87
N ALA A 249 -27.11 20.70 25.32
CA ALA A 249 -27.50 20.60 23.92
C ALA A 249 -26.37 21.15 23.03
N GLY A 250 -25.35 20.33 22.80
CA GLY A 250 -24.57 20.43 21.57
C GLY A 250 -25.38 19.75 20.47
N THR A 251 -25.82 20.51 19.49
CA THR A 251 -26.38 19.98 18.25
C THR A 251 -25.34 19.07 17.60
N ASN A 252 -25.43 17.76 17.86
CA ASN A 252 -24.63 16.76 17.16
C ASN A 252 -25.15 16.69 15.71
N SER A 253 -24.70 17.65 14.90
CA SER A 253 -24.93 17.66 13.47
C SER A 253 -24.21 16.45 12.88
N LYS A 254 -24.96 15.36 12.69
CA LYS A 254 -24.43 14.11 12.16
C LYS A 254 -24.02 14.39 10.72
N VAL A 255 -22.73 14.34 10.42
CA VAL A 255 -22.21 14.45 9.05
C VAL A 255 -22.83 13.33 8.22
N VAL A 256 -23.62 13.70 7.21
CA VAL A 256 -24.37 12.74 6.37
C VAL A 256 -23.64 12.53 5.04
N ASP A 257 -22.92 13.55 4.56
CA ASP A 257 -22.24 13.50 3.28
C ASP A 257 -20.86 14.18 3.29
N PHE A 258 -20.14 14.13 2.18
CA PHE A 258 -18.86 14.82 2.02
C PHE A 258 -18.78 15.56 0.67
N GLU A 259 -18.07 16.67 0.68
CA GLU A 259 -17.69 17.41 -0.52
C GLU A 259 -16.17 17.30 -0.74
N LEU A 260 -15.73 17.39 -1.99
CA LEU A 260 -14.32 17.52 -2.31
C LEU A 260 -13.94 19.00 -2.20
N GLU A 261 -12.93 19.34 -1.39
CA GLU A 261 -12.56 20.75 -1.17
C GLU A 261 -11.85 21.36 -2.39
N HIS A 262 -11.13 20.55 -3.15
CA HIS A 262 -10.36 21.00 -4.31
C HIS A 262 -10.61 20.05 -5.49
N SER A 263 -11.07 20.61 -6.61
CA SER A 263 -11.28 19.90 -7.88
C SER A 263 -10.07 19.98 -8.83
N GLY A 264 -8.87 20.27 -8.31
CA GLY A 264 -7.61 20.37 -9.07
C GLY A 264 -6.65 19.20 -8.82
N GLU A 265 -5.46 19.24 -9.43
CA GLU A 265 -4.37 18.24 -9.30
C GLU A 265 -3.70 18.22 -7.91
N ASP A 266 -4.06 19.16 -7.02
CA ASP A 266 -3.56 19.23 -5.65
C ASP A 266 -4.38 18.37 -4.68
N GLY A 267 -4.11 17.07 -4.70
CA GLY A 267 -4.45 16.19 -3.58
C GLY A 267 -3.46 16.31 -2.42
N ALA A 268 -3.89 15.91 -1.22
CA ALA A 268 -3.01 15.82 -0.06
C ALA A 268 -2.11 14.58 -0.17
N THR A 269 -0.84 14.76 0.19
CA THR A 269 0.12 13.65 0.31
C THR A 269 -0.15 12.87 1.58
N LEU A 270 0.09 11.56 1.56
CA LEU A 270 -0.08 10.71 2.73
C LEU A 270 1.02 10.93 3.77
N ASP A 271 0.62 11.11 5.04
CA ASP A 271 1.56 11.14 6.16
C ASP A 271 2.17 9.76 6.38
N GLY A 272 3.46 9.73 6.76
CA GLY A 272 4.18 8.48 7.02
C GLY A 272 4.75 7.77 5.77
N ARG A 273 4.66 8.38 4.58
CA ARG A 273 5.21 7.82 3.32
C ARG A 273 6.70 7.44 3.38
N GLN A 274 7.48 8.07 4.26
CA GLN A 274 8.92 7.81 4.43
C GLN A 274 9.23 6.53 5.22
N ASP A 275 8.26 6.02 5.97
CA ASP A 275 8.42 4.85 6.85
C ASP A 275 7.71 3.62 6.26
N LEU A 276 7.40 3.66 4.96
CA LEU A 276 6.90 2.51 4.23
C LEU A 276 7.92 1.36 4.27
N PRO A 277 7.45 0.11 4.32
CA PRO A 277 8.33 -1.04 4.46
C PRO A 277 8.89 -1.44 3.10
N LEU A 278 10.16 -1.77 3.08
CA LEU A 278 10.81 -2.40 1.93
C LEU A 278 11.04 -3.88 2.23
N CYS A 279 10.90 -4.72 1.21
CA CYS A 279 11.16 -6.15 1.30
C CYS A 279 12.54 -6.45 0.73
N ILE A 280 13.44 -6.96 1.56
CA ILE A 280 14.75 -7.40 1.10
C ILE A 280 14.79 -8.92 1.07
N THR A 281 15.12 -9.48 -0.11
CA THR A 281 15.34 -10.92 -0.26
C THR A 281 16.80 -11.26 0.02
N VAL A 282 17.02 -12.03 1.09
CA VAL A 282 18.33 -12.55 1.49
C VAL A 282 18.43 -14.03 1.11
N ASN A 283 19.28 -14.33 0.14
CA ASN A 283 19.56 -15.68 -0.32
C ASN A 283 20.65 -16.30 0.55
N ILE A 284 20.39 -17.48 1.09
CA ILE A 284 21.32 -18.17 2.00
C ILE A 284 22.18 -19.12 1.16
N LEU A 285 23.48 -18.86 1.14
CA LEU A 285 24.48 -19.77 0.57
C LEU A 285 25.08 -20.64 1.68
N PRO A 286 25.85 -21.71 1.39
CA PRO A 286 26.45 -22.53 2.44
C PRO A 286 27.32 -21.76 3.44
N ASN A 287 28.16 -20.84 2.94
CA ASN A 287 29.15 -20.11 3.76
C ASN A 287 28.90 -18.59 3.83
N SER A 288 27.97 -18.05 3.05
CA SER A 288 27.76 -16.62 2.88
C SER A 288 26.29 -16.27 2.64
N TYR A 289 26.00 -14.99 2.43
CA TYR A 289 24.68 -14.45 2.12
C TYR A 289 24.76 -13.66 0.82
N LEU A 290 23.73 -13.78 0.00
CA LEU A 290 23.62 -13.11 -1.29
C LEU A 290 22.37 -12.22 -1.30
N LEU A 291 22.54 -10.96 -1.68
CA LEU A 291 21.46 -10.02 -1.92
C LEU A 291 21.31 -9.79 -3.42
N ASP A 292 20.09 -9.48 -3.85
CA ASP A 292 19.77 -9.17 -5.24
C ASP A 292 20.29 -10.23 -6.22
N ALA A 293 19.81 -11.46 -6.04
CA ALA A 293 20.17 -12.57 -6.91
C ALA A 293 19.60 -12.37 -8.32
N ASN A 294 20.41 -12.63 -9.33
CA ASN A 294 19.95 -12.75 -10.71
C ASN A 294 19.11 -14.03 -10.87
N VAL A 295 18.34 -14.16 -11.96
CA VAL A 295 17.51 -15.34 -12.23
C VAL A 295 18.30 -16.64 -12.15
N ASP A 296 19.52 -16.66 -12.71
CA ASP A 296 20.40 -17.83 -12.68
C ASP A 296 20.89 -18.16 -11.27
N GLU A 297 21.23 -17.14 -10.48
CA GLU A 297 21.67 -17.32 -9.09
C GLU A 297 20.51 -17.79 -8.22
N GLU A 298 19.32 -17.23 -8.43
CA GLU A 298 18.10 -17.58 -7.71
C GLU A 298 17.67 -19.03 -7.98
N ALA A 299 17.87 -19.53 -9.21
CA ALA A 299 17.63 -20.92 -9.55
C ALA A 299 18.62 -21.90 -8.87
N CYS A 300 19.81 -21.44 -8.49
CA CYS A 300 20.82 -22.24 -7.79
C CYS A 300 20.65 -22.24 -6.27
N VAL A 301 19.96 -21.24 -5.71
CA VAL A 301 19.80 -21.09 -4.25
C VAL A 301 18.57 -21.87 -3.77
N GLY A 302 18.78 -22.82 -2.86
CA GLY A 302 17.72 -23.64 -2.28
C GLY A 302 16.90 -22.97 -1.17
N SER A 303 17.44 -21.90 -0.56
CA SER A 303 16.88 -21.25 0.63
C SER A 303 17.01 -19.74 0.60
N ARG A 304 15.91 -19.04 0.86
CA ARG A 304 15.84 -17.57 0.91
C ARG A 304 14.96 -17.09 2.06
N VAL A 305 15.28 -15.90 2.54
CA VAL A 305 14.56 -15.22 3.61
C VAL A 305 14.18 -13.84 3.10
N GLN A 306 12.88 -13.57 3.03
CA GLN A 306 12.33 -12.26 2.74
C GLN A 306 12.11 -11.54 4.07
N VAL A 307 12.72 -10.38 4.20
CA VAL A 307 12.66 -9.55 5.40
C VAL A 307 12.00 -8.24 5.03
N LEU A 308 10.85 -7.95 5.63
CA LEU A 308 10.19 -6.66 5.50
C LEU A 308 10.62 -5.77 6.65
N ALA A 309 11.25 -4.66 6.31
CA ALA A 309 11.70 -3.70 7.30
C ALA A 309 11.41 -2.26 6.86
N THR A 310 11.10 -1.43 7.85
CA THR A 310 10.97 0.02 7.70
C THR A 310 12.36 0.66 7.66
N ARG A 311 12.43 1.92 7.19
CA ARG A 311 13.62 2.78 7.24
C ARG A 311 14.31 2.83 8.61
N THR A 312 13.54 2.72 9.70
CA THR A 312 14.05 2.65 11.10
C THR A 312 14.66 1.29 11.47
N SER A 313 14.89 0.40 10.50
CA SER A 313 15.33 -1.00 10.68
C SER A 313 14.39 -1.84 11.55
N LYS A 314 13.16 -1.38 11.78
CA LYS A 314 12.12 -2.17 12.44
C LYS A 314 11.61 -3.23 11.47
N VAL A 315 11.72 -4.49 11.87
CA VAL A 315 11.23 -5.63 11.09
C VAL A 315 9.74 -5.81 11.35
N LEU A 316 8.94 -5.87 10.29
CA LEU A 316 7.50 -6.11 10.36
C LEU A 316 7.17 -7.58 10.19
N SER A 317 7.72 -8.20 9.15
CA SER A 317 7.46 -9.59 8.78
C SER A 317 8.73 -10.25 8.26
N VAL A 318 8.85 -11.54 8.52
CA VAL A 318 9.92 -12.38 7.99
C VAL A 318 9.27 -13.62 7.40
N ARG A 319 9.58 -13.90 6.14
CA ARG A 319 9.11 -15.09 5.44
C ARG A 319 10.30 -15.89 4.97
N THR A 320 10.31 -17.17 5.31
CA THR A 320 11.32 -18.12 4.84
C THR A 320 10.73 -18.94 3.71
N GLU A 321 11.41 -18.98 2.57
CA GLU A 321 11.04 -19.81 1.43
C GLU A 321 12.25 -20.67 1.06
N GLY A 322 12.07 -21.98 0.96
CA GLY A 322 13.17 -22.88 0.62
C GLY A 322 12.86 -24.33 0.95
N ALA A 323 13.63 -25.22 0.33
CA ALA A 323 13.51 -26.66 0.55
C ALA A 323 14.52 -27.20 1.58
N GLU A 324 15.55 -26.41 1.93
CA GLU A 324 16.61 -26.84 2.84
C GLU A 324 16.34 -26.40 4.27
N GLU A 325 16.86 -27.17 5.23
CA GLU A 325 16.80 -26.82 6.64
C GLU A 325 17.76 -25.67 6.97
N ILE A 326 17.23 -24.59 7.53
CA ILE A 326 18.01 -23.42 7.91
C ILE A 326 18.16 -23.36 9.42
N SER A 327 19.40 -23.25 9.91
CA SER A 327 19.67 -22.99 11.32
C SER A 327 19.16 -21.61 11.74
N PHE A 328 18.51 -21.54 12.91
CA PHE A 328 18.01 -20.28 13.49
C PHE A 328 19.08 -19.17 13.57
N LYS A 329 20.33 -19.52 13.87
CA LYS A 329 21.45 -18.55 13.90
C LYS A 329 21.61 -17.84 12.56
N ARG A 330 21.48 -18.59 11.47
CA ARG A 330 21.63 -18.04 10.11
C ARG A 330 20.45 -17.18 9.70
N VAL A 331 19.24 -17.55 10.12
CA VAL A 331 18.03 -16.73 9.91
C VAL A 331 18.16 -15.40 10.67
N SER A 332 18.60 -15.43 11.93
CA SER A 332 18.78 -14.21 12.72
C SER A 332 19.82 -13.26 12.11
N GLU A 333 20.92 -13.81 11.59
CA GLU A 333 21.91 -13.01 10.85
C GLU A 333 21.35 -12.46 9.53
N ALA A 334 20.60 -13.26 8.78
CA ALA A 334 19.92 -12.80 7.56
C ALA A 334 18.94 -11.66 7.84
N ILE A 335 18.16 -11.75 8.93
CA ILE A 335 17.25 -10.67 9.37
C ILE A 335 18.03 -9.38 9.67
N ARG A 336 19.17 -9.49 10.36
CA ARG A 336 20.03 -8.33 10.68
C ARG A 336 20.63 -7.70 9.43
N ILE A 337 21.06 -8.51 8.46
CA ILE A 337 21.57 -8.01 7.17
C ILE A 337 20.44 -7.35 6.39
N GLY A 338 19.28 -7.99 6.30
CA GLY A 338 18.10 -7.48 5.61
C GLY A 338 17.63 -6.14 6.19
N SER A 339 17.56 -5.99 7.51
CA SER A 339 17.08 -4.75 8.14
C SER A 339 18.01 -3.55 7.94
N VAL A 340 19.32 -3.77 7.92
CA VAL A 340 20.32 -2.72 7.63
C VAL A 340 20.26 -2.32 6.16
N GLN A 341 20.09 -3.28 5.27
CA GLN A 341 20.05 -3.02 3.83
C GLN A 341 18.73 -2.37 3.40
N ALA A 342 17.61 -2.75 4.02
CA ALA A 342 16.33 -2.08 3.81
C ALA A 342 16.40 -0.60 4.16
N ALA A 343 17.03 -0.24 5.30
CA ALA A 343 17.21 1.15 5.68
C ALA A 343 18.06 1.93 4.65
N ARG A 344 19.17 1.34 4.19
CA ARG A 344 20.03 1.95 3.15
C ARG A 344 19.31 2.13 1.82
N LEU A 345 18.51 1.14 1.41
CA LEU A 345 17.73 1.21 0.18
C LEU A 345 16.64 2.28 0.29
N ALA A 346 15.95 2.37 1.43
CA ALA A 346 14.96 3.42 1.67
C ALA A 346 15.56 4.83 1.59
N ASP A 347 16.71 5.05 2.23
CA ASP A 347 17.39 6.36 2.17
C ASP A 347 17.86 6.68 0.74
N ALA A 348 18.34 5.69 -0.02
CA ALA A 348 18.75 5.87 -1.41
C ALA A 348 17.55 6.21 -2.33
N LEU A 349 16.43 5.50 -2.18
CA LEU A 349 15.21 5.75 -2.93
C LEU A 349 14.64 7.14 -2.62
N LEU A 350 14.57 7.54 -1.35
CA LEU A 350 14.14 8.88 -0.97
C LEU A 350 15.04 9.96 -1.56
N GLY A 351 16.36 9.73 -1.62
CA GLY A 351 17.29 10.63 -2.29
C GLY A 351 17.03 10.76 -3.79
N GLN A 352 16.75 9.66 -4.49
CA GLN A 352 16.41 9.67 -5.92
C GLN A 352 15.07 10.37 -6.17
N LEU A 353 14.05 10.07 -5.37
CA LEU A 353 12.71 10.65 -5.49
C LEU A 353 12.66 12.14 -5.14
N ALA A 354 13.49 12.58 -4.19
CA ALA A 354 13.63 14.01 -3.89
C ALA A 354 14.29 14.77 -5.04
N ASN A 355 15.25 14.15 -5.72
CA ASN A 355 15.89 14.76 -6.88
C ASN A 355 14.92 14.85 -8.07
N SER A 356 14.14 13.80 -8.35
CA SER A 356 13.16 13.82 -9.45
C SER A 356 12.08 14.86 -9.22
N ALA A 357 11.55 14.99 -7.99
CA ALA A 357 10.56 16.01 -7.66
C ALA A 357 11.12 17.44 -7.73
N GLY A 358 12.42 17.65 -7.44
CA GLY A 358 13.05 18.96 -7.52
C GLY A 358 13.36 19.45 -8.94
N LEU A 359 13.34 18.55 -9.93
CA LEU A 359 13.49 18.91 -11.35
C LEU A 359 12.19 19.49 -11.92
N ASP A 360 11.03 19.06 -11.43
CA ASP A 360 9.72 19.53 -11.91
C ASP A 360 9.42 20.99 -11.48
N ASP A 361 10.00 21.44 -10.35
CA ASP A 361 9.83 22.82 -9.86
C ASP A 361 10.67 23.85 -10.64
N GLU A 362 11.71 23.44 -11.39
CA GLU A 362 12.54 24.36 -12.19
C GLU A 362 11.92 24.69 -13.57
N ASP A 363 11.01 23.85 -14.08
CA ASP A 363 10.31 24.08 -15.35
C ASP A 363 9.10 25.04 -15.21
N GLU A 364 8.74 25.44 -13.99
CA GLU A 364 7.67 26.40 -13.69
C GLU A 364 8.18 27.80 -13.26
N ALA A 365 9.41 28.16 -13.63
CA ALA A 365 9.82 29.57 -13.57
C ALA A 365 9.07 30.37 -14.65
N PRO A 366 8.34 31.45 -14.32
CA PRO A 366 7.64 32.23 -15.33
C PRO A 366 8.67 32.84 -16.27
N GLN A 367 8.45 32.69 -17.58
CA GLN A 367 9.12 33.45 -18.62
C GLN A 367 9.02 34.94 -18.30
N ALA A 368 10.03 35.46 -17.62
CA ALA A 368 10.21 36.87 -17.37
C ALA A 368 10.45 37.54 -18.74
N ALA A 369 9.40 38.19 -19.22
CA ALA A 369 9.37 39.22 -20.25
C ALA A 369 10.75 39.72 -20.72
N GLN A 370 11.30 39.08 -21.75
CA GLN A 370 12.19 39.74 -22.69
C GLN A 370 11.33 40.21 -23.86
N ALA A 371 10.78 41.42 -23.74
CA ALA A 371 10.19 42.14 -24.84
C ALA A 371 10.71 43.59 -24.85
N SER A 372 11.39 43.91 -25.95
CA SER A 372 11.66 45.24 -26.52
C SER A 372 12.43 46.27 -25.67
N MET A 373 13.76 46.25 -25.80
CA MET A 373 14.55 47.48 -25.80
C MET A 373 14.52 48.02 -27.24
N ASP A 374 13.68 49.03 -27.48
CA ASP A 374 13.70 49.82 -28.71
C ASP A 374 15.05 50.55 -28.81
N VAL A 375 15.77 50.29 -29.90
CA VAL A 375 16.89 51.12 -30.37
C VAL A 375 16.37 51.85 -31.60
N ASP A 376 15.99 53.11 -31.43
CA ASP A 376 15.95 54.11 -32.51
C ASP A 376 15.96 55.53 -31.91
N ALA A 377 17.08 56.23 -32.11
CA ALA A 377 17.31 57.68 -32.25
C ALA A 377 18.64 58.14 -31.64
#